data_AF-A0A1Q3MR87-F1
#
_entry.id   AF-A0A1Q3MR87-F1
#
_cell.length_a   1.000
_cell.length_b   1.000
_cell.length_c   1.000
_cell.angle_alpha   90.00
_cell.angle_beta   90.00
_cell.angle_gamma   90.00
#
_symmetry.space_group_name_H-M   'P 1'
#
loop_
_entity.id
_entity.type
_entity.pdbx_description
1 polymer ?
#
loop_
_entity_poly.entity_id
_entity_poly.type
_entity_poly.pdbx_seq_one_letter_code
_entity_poly.pdbx_strand_id
1 'polypeptide(L)'
;MTPQQQSLFDSIVSFDIDGGPVAFPFARRLARENNWSSAYTERALREYRRFLFLAAEAGHPVTPSEQVDEVWHLHMLYTDSYWNRLCKEVLPKPLHHGPTKGGKSESDKFTDWYAKTLDSYRRFFGEEPPVDIWPVSEDRFAPKDIRKIDMADHWVIRKPRWGWRHSLGVAGLTAALLVGCGASASSSRPLFVPILVVAIFAFVIVVIVSAVRKGPRQGCSTSCSTTTSCSSTWGDGHSHSHGHSHGSDHGGDGHGHSGCGSHGDGGNGCGSDGGSGCGSSCGSSCGGGGD
;
A
#
# COMPACT_ATOMS: atom_id res chain seq x y z
N MET A 1 6.16 -31.14 -4.78
CA MET A 1 7.06 -30.20 -5.47
C MET A 1 8.20 -30.97 -6.11
N THR A 2 8.70 -30.52 -7.26
CA THR A 2 9.95 -31.05 -7.85
C THR A 2 11.18 -30.55 -7.05
N PRO A 3 12.37 -31.13 -7.22
CA PRO A 3 13.59 -30.63 -6.56
C PRO A 3 13.90 -29.16 -6.90
N GLN A 4 13.66 -28.74 -8.15
CA GLN A 4 13.85 -27.35 -8.58
C GLN A 4 12.86 -26.42 -7.87
N GLN A 5 11.60 -26.83 -7.76
CA GLN A 5 10.58 -26.08 -7.02
C GLN A 5 10.94 -25.97 -5.53
N GLN A 6 11.43 -27.05 -4.93
CA GLN A 6 11.86 -27.02 -3.53
C GLN A 6 13.03 -26.03 -3.32
N SER A 7 14.04 -26.06 -4.20
CA SER A 7 15.18 -25.13 -4.15
C SER A 7 14.76 -23.66 -4.26
N LEU A 8 13.81 -23.36 -5.16
CA LEU A 8 13.23 -22.01 -5.26
C LEU A 8 12.50 -21.62 -3.97
N PHE A 9 11.67 -22.53 -3.44
CA PHE A 9 10.93 -22.26 -2.22
C PHE A 9 11.85 -22.01 -1.02
N ASP A 10 12.92 -22.80 -0.88
CA ASP A 10 13.92 -22.64 0.18
C ASP A 10 14.66 -21.29 0.06
N SER A 11 14.97 -20.87 -1.18
CA SER A 11 15.56 -19.55 -1.46
C SER A 11 14.63 -18.40 -1.08
N ILE A 12 13.32 -18.52 -1.37
CA ILE A 12 12.30 -17.54 -0.96
C ILE A 12 12.15 -17.52 0.57
N VAL A 13 12.16 -18.68 1.23
CA VAL A 13 11.97 -18.79 2.68
C VAL A 13 13.15 -18.18 3.44
N SER A 14 14.37 -18.42 2.97
CA SER A 14 15.61 -17.91 3.55
C SER A 14 15.89 -16.44 3.22
N PHE A 15 15.15 -15.84 2.29
CA PHE A 15 15.31 -14.44 1.93
C PHE A 15 15.07 -13.50 3.12
N ASP A 16 16.08 -12.69 3.43
CA ASP A 16 16.04 -11.66 4.46
C ASP A 16 15.67 -10.30 3.86
N ILE A 17 14.47 -9.82 4.14
CA ILE A 17 13.97 -8.54 3.64
C ILE A 17 14.81 -7.38 4.17
N ASP A 18 15.25 -7.43 5.43
CA ASP A 18 15.99 -6.32 6.05
C ASP A 18 17.46 -6.29 5.61
N GLY A 19 17.99 -7.40 5.08
CA GLY A 19 19.37 -7.50 4.59
C GLY A 19 20.42 -7.44 5.71
N GLY A 20 20.02 -7.79 6.93
CA GLY A 20 20.82 -7.74 8.13
C GLY A 20 20.10 -7.09 9.32
N PRO A 21 20.78 -6.98 10.46
CA PRO A 21 20.21 -6.37 11.66
C PRO A 21 19.91 -4.88 11.46
N VAL A 22 18.67 -4.49 11.75
CA VAL A 22 18.22 -3.09 11.71
C VAL A 22 17.47 -2.72 12.99
N ALA A 23 17.51 -1.44 13.37
CA ALA A 23 16.84 -0.94 14.58
C ALA A 23 15.30 -1.02 14.48
N PHE A 24 14.75 -0.95 13.27
CA PHE A 24 13.31 -1.05 13.03
C PHE A 24 13.00 -2.02 11.87
N PRO A 25 12.92 -3.33 12.16
CA PRO A 25 12.74 -4.37 11.15
C PRO A 25 11.43 -4.26 10.37
N PHE A 26 11.43 -4.81 9.15
CA PHE A 26 10.27 -4.91 8.27
C PHE A 26 9.03 -5.45 9.00
N ALA A 27 9.19 -6.56 9.75
CA ALA A 27 8.10 -7.18 10.50
C ALA A 27 7.50 -6.23 11.56
N ARG A 28 8.33 -5.44 12.23
CA ARG A 28 7.88 -4.47 13.24
C ARG A 28 7.10 -3.33 12.59
N ARG A 29 7.53 -2.85 11.42
CA ARG A 29 6.80 -1.85 10.64
C ARG A 29 5.45 -2.39 10.16
N LEU A 30 5.46 -3.58 9.56
CA LEU A 30 4.26 -4.28 9.09
C LEU A 30 3.21 -4.43 10.19
N ALA A 31 3.63 -4.89 11.36
CA ALA A 31 2.77 -5.04 12.54
C ALA A 31 2.16 -3.70 12.98
N ARG A 32 2.98 -2.63 13.03
CA ARG A 32 2.54 -1.29 13.45
C ARG A 32 1.52 -0.69 12.48
N GLU A 33 1.78 -0.76 11.17
CA GLU A 33 0.93 -0.14 10.15
C GLU A 33 -0.44 -0.83 9.99
N ASN A 34 -0.50 -2.13 10.29
CA ASN A 34 -1.71 -2.93 10.15
C ASN A 34 -2.42 -3.24 11.49
N ASN A 35 -1.86 -2.75 12.61
CA ASN A 35 -2.32 -3.11 13.96
C ASN A 35 -2.39 -4.63 14.18
N TRP A 36 -1.37 -5.36 13.72
CA TRP A 36 -1.26 -6.81 13.88
C TRP A 36 -0.41 -7.17 15.09
N SER A 37 -0.77 -8.29 15.74
CA SER A 37 0.12 -8.90 16.74
C SER A 37 1.35 -9.50 16.07
N SER A 38 2.48 -9.57 16.77
CA SER A 38 3.71 -10.18 16.23
C SER A 38 3.49 -11.61 15.72
N ALA A 39 2.71 -12.43 16.43
CA ALA A 39 2.39 -13.78 16.00
C ALA A 39 1.62 -13.81 14.67
N TYR A 40 0.68 -12.88 14.48
CA TYR A 40 -0.08 -12.78 13.23
C TYR A 40 0.80 -12.27 12.08
N THR A 41 1.65 -11.27 12.34
CA THR A 41 2.61 -10.74 11.38
C THR A 41 3.55 -11.84 10.85
N GLU A 42 4.08 -12.69 11.73
CA GLU A 42 4.93 -13.81 11.31
C GLU A 42 4.18 -14.81 10.44
N ARG A 43 2.89 -15.04 10.71
CA ARG A 43 2.06 -15.90 9.86
C ARG A 43 1.84 -15.27 8.48
N ALA A 44 1.49 -13.99 8.43
CA ALA A 44 1.31 -13.25 7.17
C ALA A 44 2.60 -13.25 6.33
N LEU A 45 3.78 -13.08 6.96
CA LEU A 45 5.08 -13.17 6.29
C LEU A 45 5.37 -14.57 5.71
N ARG A 46 4.98 -15.63 6.41
CA ARG A 46 5.09 -17.00 5.86
C ARG A 46 4.16 -17.19 4.66
N GLU A 47 2.94 -16.68 4.74
CA GLU A 47 1.99 -16.78 3.63
C GLU A 47 2.39 -15.90 2.43
N TYR A 48 3.06 -14.76 2.66
CA TYR A 48 3.68 -13.98 1.60
C TYR A 48 4.77 -14.75 0.84
N ARG A 49 5.64 -15.48 1.55
CA ARG A 49 6.64 -16.36 0.91
C ARG A 49 5.98 -17.46 0.08
N ARG A 50 4.89 -18.06 0.57
CA ARG A 50 4.09 -19.02 -0.20
C ARG A 50 3.49 -18.39 -1.44
N PHE A 51 2.96 -17.17 -1.34
CA PHE A 51 2.44 -16.42 -2.48
C PHE A 51 3.51 -16.12 -3.53
N LEU A 52 4.73 -15.73 -3.14
CA LEU A 52 5.84 -15.53 -4.06
C LEU A 52 6.16 -16.81 -4.86
N PHE A 53 6.17 -17.95 -4.18
CA PHE A 53 6.34 -19.25 -4.83
C PHE A 53 5.20 -19.57 -5.80
N LEU A 54 3.95 -19.36 -5.39
CA LEU A 54 2.79 -19.54 -6.27
C LEU A 54 2.86 -18.62 -7.49
N ALA A 55 3.29 -17.38 -7.34
CA ALA A 55 3.46 -16.45 -8.46
C ALA A 55 4.49 -16.93 -9.49
N ALA A 56 5.50 -17.68 -9.06
CA ALA A 56 6.51 -18.28 -9.94
C ALA A 56 6.02 -19.59 -10.59
N GLU A 57 5.32 -20.45 -9.83
CA GLU A 57 5.12 -21.86 -10.20
C GLU A 57 3.67 -22.24 -10.52
N ALA A 58 2.67 -21.39 -10.26
CA ALA A 58 1.26 -21.73 -10.49
C ALA A 58 0.91 -21.93 -11.97
N GLY A 59 1.69 -21.37 -12.90
CA GLY A 59 1.43 -21.46 -14.34
C GLY A 59 0.28 -20.56 -14.81
N HIS A 60 -0.27 -19.73 -13.93
CA HIS A 60 -1.30 -18.73 -14.22
C HIS A 60 -1.09 -17.49 -13.35
N PRO A 61 -1.69 -16.33 -13.69
CA PRO A 61 -1.71 -15.17 -12.80
C PRO A 61 -2.34 -15.52 -11.45
N VAL A 62 -1.69 -15.13 -10.36
CA VAL A 62 -2.17 -15.36 -8.99
C VAL A 62 -2.70 -14.06 -8.39
N THR A 63 -3.65 -14.18 -7.47
CA THR A 63 -4.22 -13.05 -6.72
C THR A 63 -4.02 -13.31 -5.22
N PRO A 64 -3.36 -12.41 -4.47
CA PRO A 64 -3.15 -12.59 -3.04
C PRO A 64 -4.45 -12.35 -2.25
N SER A 65 -4.49 -12.80 -0.99
CA SER A 65 -5.47 -12.27 -0.03
C SER A 65 -5.11 -10.83 0.36
N GLU A 66 -6.03 -10.12 1.02
CA GLU A 66 -5.75 -8.75 1.50
C GLU A 66 -4.53 -8.73 2.44
N GLN A 67 -4.43 -9.72 3.33
CA GLN A 67 -3.36 -9.83 4.31
C GLN A 67 -2.00 -10.01 3.64
N VAL A 68 -1.92 -10.86 2.61
CA VAL A 68 -0.68 -11.07 1.85
C VAL A 68 -0.36 -9.89 0.95
N ASP A 69 -1.37 -9.23 0.40
CA ASP A 69 -1.20 -8.01 -0.40
C ASP A 69 -0.64 -6.85 0.43
N GLU A 70 -1.03 -6.69 1.70
CA GLU A 70 -0.44 -5.69 2.62
C GLU A 70 1.06 -5.95 2.86
N VAL A 71 1.47 -7.21 3.02
CA VAL A 71 2.90 -7.57 3.12
C VAL A 71 3.63 -7.22 1.82
N TRP A 72 3.03 -7.56 0.68
CA TRP A 72 3.62 -7.32 -0.63
C TRP A 72 3.75 -5.82 -0.94
N HIS A 73 2.71 -5.03 -0.66
CA HIS A 73 2.72 -3.57 -0.80
C HIS A 73 3.84 -2.94 0.02
N LEU A 74 3.98 -3.34 1.29
CA LEU A 74 5.05 -2.82 2.12
C LEU A 74 6.42 -3.21 1.57
N HIS A 75 6.61 -4.46 1.12
CA HIS A 75 7.90 -4.88 0.56
C HIS A 75 8.25 -4.11 -0.72
N MET A 76 7.28 -3.79 -1.58
CA MET A 76 7.55 -2.95 -2.76
C MET A 76 8.08 -1.54 -2.41
N LEU A 77 7.79 -1.02 -1.21
CA LEU A 77 8.38 0.24 -0.72
C LEU A 77 9.86 0.10 -0.33
N TYR A 78 10.34 -1.11 -0.08
CA TYR A 78 11.75 -1.43 0.15
C TYR A 78 12.39 -1.75 -1.20
N THR A 79 12.48 -0.74 -2.06
CA THR A 79 12.72 -0.89 -3.50
C THR A 79 13.99 -1.67 -3.83
N ASP A 80 15.08 -1.47 -3.09
CA ASP A 80 16.32 -2.23 -3.27
C ASP A 80 16.14 -3.72 -2.89
N SER A 81 15.56 -4.00 -1.71
CA SER A 81 15.22 -5.36 -1.30
C SER A 81 14.29 -6.04 -2.31
N TYR A 82 13.27 -5.34 -2.79
CA TYR A 82 12.26 -5.92 -3.66
C TYR A 82 12.76 -6.12 -5.11
N TRP A 83 13.30 -5.07 -5.74
CA TRP A 83 13.67 -5.13 -7.16
C TRP A 83 15.04 -5.76 -7.38
N ASN A 84 16.04 -5.35 -6.60
CA ASN A 84 17.42 -5.77 -6.83
C ASN A 84 17.73 -7.10 -6.17
N ARG A 85 17.26 -7.34 -4.95
CA ARG A 85 17.57 -8.58 -4.22
C ARG A 85 16.54 -9.66 -4.50
N LEU A 86 15.26 -9.43 -4.21
CA LEU A 86 14.21 -10.43 -4.41
C LEU A 86 13.95 -10.73 -5.90
N CYS A 87 13.54 -9.74 -6.69
CA CYS A 87 13.08 -9.98 -8.07
C CYS A 87 14.20 -10.40 -9.03
N LYS A 88 15.42 -9.89 -8.83
CA LYS A 88 16.56 -10.15 -9.74
C LYS A 88 17.42 -11.33 -9.30
N GLU A 89 17.60 -11.56 -8.00
CA GLU A 89 18.53 -12.61 -7.51
C GLU A 89 17.80 -13.88 -7.07
N VAL A 90 16.53 -13.79 -6.62
CA VAL A 90 15.80 -14.95 -6.05
C VAL A 90 14.70 -15.45 -6.95
N LEU A 91 13.83 -14.57 -7.45
CA LEU A 91 12.69 -14.97 -8.28
C LEU A 91 13.13 -15.27 -9.72
N PRO A 92 12.51 -16.26 -10.39
CA PRO A 92 12.86 -16.59 -11.79
C PRO A 92 12.44 -15.52 -12.78
N LYS A 93 11.49 -14.65 -12.40
CA LYS A 93 10.96 -13.54 -13.22
C LYS A 93 10.56 -12.38 -12.30
N PRO A 94 10.64 -11.12 -12.78
CA PRO A 94 10.13 -9.96 -12.06
C PRO A 94 8.64 -10.11 -11.73
N LEU A 95 8.28 -9.83 -10.49
CA LEU A 95 6.89 -9.82 -10.04
C LEU A 95 6.38 -8.39 -10.01
N HIS A 96 5.45 -8.04 -10.91
CA HIS A 96 4.87 -6.70 -10.97
C HIS A 96 3.51 -6.66 -10.29
N HIS A 97 3.27 -5.60 -9.52
CA HIS A 97 1.93 -5.26 -9.03
C HIS A 97 1.26 -4.30 -10.01
N GLY A 98 -0.04 -4.46 -10.21
CA GLY A 98 -0.84 -3.61 -11.09
C GLY A 98 -2.17 -3.24 -10.43
N PRO A 99 -2.62 -1.99 -10.57
CA PRO A 99 -3.91 -1.58 -10.05
C PRO A 99 -5.06 -2.30 -10.77
N THR A 100 -6.18 -2.48 -10.09
CA THR A 100 -7.43 -2.88 -10.74
C THR A 100 -7.91 -1.77 -11.67
N LYS A 101 -8.42 -2.14 -12.85
CA LYS A 101 -9.08 -1.23 -13.79
C LYS A 101 -10.53 -0.92 -13.38
N GLY A 102 -11.05 -1.62 -12.38
CA GLY A 102 -12.42 -1.48 -11.90
C GLY A 102 -13.49 -2.08 -12.83
N GLY A 103 -14.72 -2.11 -12.32
CA GLY A 103 -15.87 -2.66 -13.03
C GLY A 103 -16.09 -4.17 -12.82
N LYS A 104 -17.23 -4.66 -13.34
CA LYS A 104 -17.69 -6.04 -13.11
C LYS A 104 -16.74 -7.09 -13.71
N SER A 105 -16.24 -6.85 -14.92
CA SER A 105 -15.32 -7.77 -15.60
C SER A 105 -14.01 -7.97 -14.82
N GLU A 106 -13.39 -6.88 -14.31
CA GLU A 106 -12.22 -6.98 -13.44
C GLU A 106 -12.52 -7.73 -12.14
N SER A 107 -13.69 -7.47 -11.55
CA SER A 107 -14.12 -8.13 -10.31
C SER A 107 -14.26 -9.64 -10.52
N ASP A 108 -14.89 -10.06 -11.62
CA ASP A 108 -15.06 -11.48 -11.98
C ASP A 108 -13.73 -12.16 -12.26
N LYS A 109 -12.83 -11.47 -12.99
CA LYS A 109 -11.48 -11.93 -13.26
C LYS A 109 -10.68 -12.19 -11.99
N PHE A 110 -10.66 -11.23 -11.05
CA PHE A 110 -9.91 -11.41 -9.80
C PHE A 110 -10.55 -12.46 -8.88
N THR A 111 -11.87 -12.61 -8.91
CA THR A 111 -12.58 -13.69 -8.19
C THR A 111 -12.13 -15.06 -8.68
N ASP A 112 -12.10 -15.26 -10.01
CA ASP A 112 -11.60 -16.49 -10.64
C ASP A 112 -10.11 -16.73 -10.33
N TRP A 113 -9.25 -15.72 -10.48
CA TRP A 113 -7.82 -15.85 -10.20
C TRP A 113 -7.52 -16.15 -8.74
N TYR A 114 -8.29 -15.58 -7.82
CA TYR A 114 -8.15 -15.87 -6.39
C TYR A 114 -8.53 -17.31 -6.08
N ALA A 115 -9.65 -17.82 -6.61
CA ALA A 115 -10.04 -19.21 -6.44
C ALA A 115 -8.95 -20.17 -6.96
N LYS A 116 -8.43 -19.92 -8.17
CA LYS A 116 -7.30 -20.68 -8.74
C LYS A 116 -6.03 -20.58 -7.91
N THR A 117 -5.80 -19.45 -7.25
CA THR A 117 -4.66 -19.28 -6.33
C THR A 117 -4.79 -20.20 -5.12
N LEU A 118 -5.99 -20.29 -4.52
CA LEU A 118 -6.26 -21.22 -3.41
C LEU A 118 -6.13 -22.69 -3.86
N ASP A 119 -6.57 -23.02 -5.07
CA ASP A 119 -6.39 -24.38 -5.61
C ASP A 119 -4.92 -24.71 -5.86
N SER A 120 -4.15 -23.78 -6.41
CA SER A 120 -2.70 -23.91 -6.55
C SER A 120 -1.99 -24.03 -5.20
N TYR A 121 -2.46 -23.30 -4.18
CA TYR A 121 -1.96 -23.45 -2.80
C TYR A 121 -2.12 -24.89 -2.31
N ARG A 122 -3.34 -25.44 -2.36
CA ARG A 122 -3.62 -26.83 -1.95
C ARG A 122 -2.76 -27.83 -2.72
N ARG A 123 -2.65 -27.64 -4.03
CA ARG A 123 -1.89 -28.52 -4.93
C ARG A 123 -0.40 -28.54 -4.60
N PHE A 124 0.19 -27.38 -4.27
CA PHE A 124 1.63 -27.30 -4.01
C PHE A 124 2.02 -27.65 -2.59
N PHE A 125 1.22 -27.23 -1.59
CA PHE A 125 1.55 -27.38 -0.18
C PHE A 125 0.86 -28.57 0.50
N GLY A 126 -0.16 -29.16 -0.13
CA GLY A 126 -0.87 -30.33 0.41
C GLY A 126 -1.71 -30.04 1.66
N GLU A 127 -2.00 -28.76 1.93
CA GLU A 127 -2.74 -28.30 3.10
C GLU A 127 -3.75 -27.21 2.72
N GLU A 128 -4.76 -27.01 3.57
CA GLU A 128 -5.69 -25.89 3.41
C GLU A 128 -5.02 -24.57 3.81
N PRO A 129 -5.20 -23.51 3.02
CA PRO A 129 -4.68 -22.20 3.38
C PRO A 129 -5.40 -21.68 4.64
N PRO A 130 -4.69 -21.06 5.60
CA PRO A 130 -5.28 -20.62 6.86
C PRO A 130 -6.33 -19.53 6.63
N VAL A 131 -7.59 -19.81 6.96
CA VAL A 131 -8.78 -19.00 6.60
C VAL A 131 -8.73 -17.56 7.11
N ASP A 132 -8.06 -17.30 8.23
CA ASP A 132 -7.89 -15.94 8.76
C ASP A 132 -6.88 -15.08 7.95
N ILE A 133 -6.04 -15.70 7.12
CA ILE A 133 -5.13 -15.01 6.19
C ILE A 133 -5.58 -15.18 4.74
N TRP A 134 -6.16 -16.33 4.40
CA TRP A 134 -6.69 -16.66 3.08
C TRP A 134 -8.19 -16.98 3.20
N PRO A 135 -9.03 -15.94 3.36
CA PRO A 135 -10.47 -16.15 3.44
C PRO A 135 -11.02 -16.76 2.15
N VAL A 136 -12.24 -17.30 2.20
CA VAL A 136 -12.94 -17.70 0.98
C VAL A 136 -13.22 -16.49 0.09
N SER A 137 -13.42 -16.72 -1.21
CA SER A 137 -13.61 -15.66 -2.21
C SER A 137 -14.71 -14.68 -1.82
N GLU A 138 -15.82 -15.17 -1.29
CA GLU A 138 -16.97 -14.37 -0.87
C GLU A 138 -16.57 -13.35 0.20
N ASP A 139 -15.74 -13.75 1.17
CA ASP A 139 -15.30 -12.90 2.28
C ASP A 139 -14.17 -11.95 1.86
N ARG A 140 -13.27 -12.38 0.96
CA ARG A 140 -12.21 -11.53 0.40
C ARG A 140 -12.81 -10.36 -0.38
N PHE A 141 -13.77 -10.64 -1.26
CA PHE A 141 -14.37 -9.66 -2.16
C PHE A 141 -15.67 -9.04 -1.63
N ALA A 142 -16.04 -9.34 -0.38
CA ALA A 142 -17.17 -8.69 0.28
C ALA A 142 -16.98 -7.16 0.25
N PRO A 143 -18.04 -6.36 -0.01
CA PRO A 143 -17.93 -4.91 0.00
C PRO A 143 -17.39 -4.39 1.33
N LYS A 144 -16.29 -3.64 1.27
CA LYS A 144 -15.64 -3.02 2.43
C LYS A 144 -15.45 -1.53 2.16
N ASP A 145 -15.69 -0.72 3.18
CA ASP A 145 -15.42 0.72 3.15
C ASP A 145 -14.31 1.02 4.16
N ILE A 146 -13.06 0.82 3.74
CA ILE A 146 -11.88 0.97 4.58
C ILE A 146 -11.28 2.35 4.35
N ARG A 147 -10.87 3.00 5.45
CA ARG A 147 -10.11 4.25 5.47
C ARG A 147 -9.00 4.12 6.49
N LYS A 148 -7.85 4.75 6.21
CA LYS A 148 -6.79 4.94 7.22
C LYS A 148 -7.21 6.09 8.13
N ILE A 149 -7.24 5.85 9.43
CA ILE A 149 -7.67 6.81 10.45
C ILE A 149 -6.57 6.86 11.50
N ASP A 150 -6.20 8.07 11.92
CA ASP A 150 -5.29 8.25 13.05
C ASP A 150 -6.04 7.96 14.36
N MET A 151 -5.55 6.99 15.12
CA MET A 151 -6.18 6.53 16.36
C MET A 151 -5.73 7.36 17.58
N ALA A 152 -4.78 8.30 17.42
CA ALA A 152 -4.36 9.20 18.48
C ALA A 152 -5.41 10.28 18.79
N ASP A 153 -6.15 10.72 17.78
CA ASP A 153 -7.15 11.78 17.85
C ASP A 153 -8.58 11.30 17.52
N HIS A 154 -8.75 10.11 16.91
CA HIS A 154 -10.08 9.55 16.62
C HIS A 154 -10.44 8.34 17.47
N TRP A 155 -11.73 8.24 17.79
CA TRP A 155 -12.32 7.06 18.41
C TRP A 155 -13.18 6.33 17.37
N VAL A 156 -12.87 5.05 17.12
CA VAL A 156 -13.66 4.21 16.19
C VAL A 156 -14.62 3.34 17.00
N ILE A 157 -15.89 3.70 16.97
CA ILE A 157 -16.95 2.96 17.66
C ILE A 157 -17.68 2.06 16.67
N ARG A 158 -17.84 0.78 17.02
CA ARG A 158 -18.60 -0.17 16.21
C ARG A 158 -20.06 0.28 16.11
N LYS A 159 -20.61 0.33 14.90
CA LYS A 159 -22.02 0.65 14.66
C LYS A 159 -22.93 -0.28 15.49
N PRO A 160 -23.85 0.26 16.32
CA PRO A 160 -24.80 -0.56 17.07
C PRO A 160 -25.67 -1.37 16.12
N ARG A 161 -25.85 -2.67 16.40
CA ARG A 161 -26.78 -3.53 15.64
C ARG A 161 -28.18 -3.45 16.23
N TRP A 162 -28.72 -2.24 16.39
CA TRP A 162 -30.04 -2.04 16.98
C TRP A 162 -31.13 -2.22 15.93
N GLY A 163 -32.00 -3.21 16.14
CA GLY A 163 -33.27 -3.28 15.42
C GLY A 163 -34.19 -2.11 15.81
N TRP A 164 -35.17 -1.81 14.95
CA TRP A 164 -36.05 -0.63 15.09
C TRP A 164 -36.74 -0.48 16.46
N ARG A 165 -36.94 -1.59 17.19
CA ARG A 165 -37.54 -1.64 18.53
C ARG A 165 -36.70 -0.89 19.58
N HIS A 166 -35.38 -0.93 19.46
CA HIS A 166 -34.48 -0.19 20.35
C HIS A 166 -34.47 1.30 20.02
N SER A 167 -34.60 1.67 18.74
CA SER A 167 -34.75 3.06 18.32
C SER A 167 -36.04 3.69 18.85
N LEU A 168 -37.15 2.95 18.84
CA LEU A 168 -38.41 3.37 19.48
C LEU A 168 -38.28 3.49 21.00
N GLY A 169 -37.53 2.59 21.63
CA GLY A 169 -37.25 2.66 23.07
C GLY A 169 -36.42 3.88 23.47
N VAL A 170 -35.37 4.20 22.70
CA VAL A 170 -34.56 5.41 22.91
C VAL A 170 -35.37 6.67 22.63
N ALA A 171 -36.16 6.70 21.55
CA ALA A 171 -37.04 7.82 21.21
C ALA A 171 -38.15 8.03 22.26
N GLY A 172 -38.72 6.94 22.78
CA GLY A 172 -39.71 6.99 23.86
C GLY A 172 -39.10 7.47 25.17
N LEU A 173 -37.87 7.05 25.49
CA LEU A 173 -37.13 7.53 26.66
C LEU A 173 -36.78 9.02 26.52
N THR A 174 -36.27 9.47 25.37
CA THR A 174 -35.99 10.90 25.14
C THR A 174 -37.26 11.74 25.13
N ALA A 175 -38.37 11.25 24.57
CA ALA A 175 -39.66 11.93 24.65
C ALA A 175 -40.18 12.03 26.09
N ALA A 176 -40.08 10.96 26.89
CA ALA A 176 -40.45 10.98 28.30
C ALA A 176 -39.59 11.95 29.12
N LEU A 177 -38.29 12.03 28.81
CA LEU A 177 -37.36 12.98 29.41
C LEU A 177 -37.72 14.44 29.06
N LEU A 178 -38.11 14.71 27.80
CA LEU A 178 -38.54 16.05 27.36
C LEU A 178 -39.88 16.48 27.97
N VAL A 179 -40.85 15.57 28.09
CA VAL A 179 -42.13 15.83 28.75
C VAL A 179 -41.94 16.05 30.26
N GLY A 180 -41.01 15.33 30.89
CA GLY A 180 -40.63 15.54 32.30
C GLY A 180 -40.07 16.94 32.59
N CYS A 181 -39.36 17.55 31.62
CA CYS A 181 -38.90 18.94 31.74
C CYS A 181 -40.03 19.97 31.60
N GLY A 182 -41.05 19.71 30.77
CA GLY A 182 -42.16 20.64 30.54
C GLY A 182 -43.18 20.73 31.68
N ALA A 183 -43.29 19.68 32.52
CA ALA A 183 -44.30 19.61 33.58
C ALA A 183 -43.88 20.23 34.93
N SER A 184 -42.70 20.85 35.02
CA SER A 184 -42.18 21.43 36.27
C SER A 184 -42.25 22.94 36.28
N ALA A 185 -43.46 23.48 36.18
CA ALA A 185 -43.79 24.86 36.53
C ALA A 185 -44.74 24.90 37.74
N SER A 186 -44.46 24.11 38.78
CA SER A 186 -44.92 24.42 40.14
C SER A 186 -43.98 23.77 41.16
N SER A 187 -43.79 24.48 42.26
CA SER A 187 -42.68 24.40 43.19
C SER A 187 -42.54 23.08 43.96
N SER A 188 -41.29 22.76 44.33
CA SER A 188 -40.82 21.81 45.37
C SER A 188 -40.40 20.37 44.97
N ARG A 189 -39.39 20.18 44.10
CA ARG A 189 -38.64 18.89 44.03
C ARG A 189 -37.14 19.04 43.65
N PRO A 190 -36.23 19.37 44.61
CA PRO A 190 -34.82 19.64 44.31
C PRO A 190 -33.93 18.40 44.07
N LEU A 191 -34.44 17.17 44.27
CA LEU A 191 -33.63 15.94 44.15
C LEU A 191 -33.80 15.20 42.82
N PHE A 192 -34.85 15.45 42.04
CA PHE A 192 -35.11 14.69 40.81
C PHE A 192 -34.22 15.08 39.63
N VAL A 193 -33.95 16.38 39.47
CA VAL A 193 -33.08 16.90 38.40
C VAL A 193 -31.63 16.39 38.51
N PRO A 194 -30.96 16.43 39.67
CA PRO A 194 -29.59 15.90 39.77
C PRO A 194 -29.53 14.39 39.59
N ILE A 195 -30.51 13.62 40.07
CA ILE A 195 -30.58 12.16 39.85
C ILE A 195 -30.75 11.85 38.36
N LEU A 196 -31.57 12.63 37.64
CA LEU A 196 -31.78 12.48 36.20
C LEU A 196 -30.50 12.76 35.41
N VAL A 197 -29.80 13.85 35.74
CA VAL A 197 -28.51 14.20 35.11
C VAL A 197 -27.49 13.09 35.36
N VAL A 198 -27.38 12.60 36.60
CA VAL A 198 -26.48 11.48 36.94
C VAL A 198 -26.89 10.21 36.18
N ALA A 199 -28.17 9.92 36.01
CA ALA A 199 -28.63 8.76 35.26
C ALA A 199 -28.31 8.87 33.75
N ILE A 200 -28.43 10.06 33.16
CA ILE A 200 -28.05 10.33 31.77
C ILE A 200 -26.53 10.20 31.60
N PHE A 201 -25.74 10.82 32.49
CA PHE A 201 -24.29 10.67 32.47
C PHE A 201 -23.87 9.21 32.68
N ALA A 202 -24.48 8.50 33.63
CA ALA A 202 -24.22 7.08 33.85
C ALA A 202 -24.60 6.23 32.64
N PHE A 203 -25.72 6.53 31.97
CA PHE A 203 -26.13 5.84 30.76
C PHE A 203 -25.17 6.11 29.60
N VAL A 204 -24.78 7.37 29.38
CA VAL A 204 -23.76 7.75 28.39
C VAL A 204 -22.42 7.09 28.69
N ILE A 205 -21.99 7.07 29.97
CA ILE A 205 -20.78 6.36 30.42
C ILE A 205 -20.90 4.86 30.17
N VAL A 206 -22.04 4.23 30.45
CA VAL A 206 -22.25 2.80 30.19
C VAL A 206 -22.21 2.51 28.69
N VAL A 207 -22.80 3.36 27.85
CA VAL A 207 -22.74 3.24 26.38
C VAL A 207 -21.30 3.41 25.88
N ILE A 208 -20.56 4.40 26.38
CA ILE A 208 -19.15 4.61 26.04
C ILE A 208 -18.30 3.43 26.52
N VAL A 209 -18.45 2.98 27.78
CA VAL A 209 -17.66 1.87 28.36
C VAL A 209 -17.96 0.55 27.67
N SER A 210 -19.22 0.28 27.31
CA SER A 210 -19.60 -0.91 26.54
C SER A 210 -19.15 -0.86 25.08
N ALA A 211 -19.01 0.34 24.51
CA ALA A 211 -18.42 0.55 23.19
C ALA A 211 -16.88 0.47 23.19
N VAL A 212 -16.22 0.87 24.28
CA VAL A 212 -14.75 0.91 24.42
C VAL A 212 -14.17 -0.44 24.87
N ARG A 213 -14.96 -1.29 25.52
CA ARG A 213 -14.47 -2.62 25.95
C ARG A 213 -14.68 -3.68 24.86
N LYS A 214 -13.68 -3.80 24.00
CA LYS A 214 -13.05 -5.06 23.49
C LYS A 214 -12.15 -4.74 22.29
N GLY A 215 -11.06 -4.00 22.52
CA GLY A 215 -9.85 -4.11 21.70
C GLY A 215 -8.81 -4.88 22.51
N PRO A 216 -8.04 -5.82 21.92
CA PRO A 216 -6.97 -6.47 22.66
C PRO A 216 -5.98 -5.39 23.11
N ARG A 217 -5.81 -5.23 24.43
CA ARG A 217 -4.69 -4.49 25.00
C ARG A 217 -3.43 -5.34 24.80
N GLN A 218 -2.72 -5.14 23.70
CA GLN A 218 -1.30 -5.49 23.64
C GLN A 218 -0.51 -4.20 23.80
N GLY A 219 -0.15 -3.94 25.07
CA GLY A 219 0.88 -2.97 25.38
C GLY A 219 2.24 -3.54 25.01
N CYS A 220 3.03 -2.74 24.31
CA CYS A 220 4.44 -2.57 24.65
C CYS A 220 4.83 -1.15 24.27
N SER A 221 4.78 -0.27 25.27
CA SER A 221 5.30 1.08 25.23
C SER A 221 6.82 1.03 25.39
N THR A 222 7.54 1.32 24.31
CA THR A 222 8.78 2.09 24.40
C THR A 222 8.74 3.12 23.28
N SER A 223 8.54 4.36 23.69
CA SER A 223 8.58 5.55 22.86
C SER A 223 9.98 5.74 22.27
N CYS A 224 10.09 5.61 20.95
CA CYS A 224 11.13 6.27 20.17
C CYS A 224 10.43 6.99 19.02
N SER A 225 10.19 8.27 19.22
CA SER A 225 9.67 9.18 18.21
C SER A 225 10.77 9.47 17.19
N THR A 226 10.77 8.74 16.08
CA THR A 226 11.44 9.16 14.85
C THR A 226 10.50 8.85 13.70
N THR A 227 9.74 9.86 13.30
CA THR A 227 9.14 9.93 11.96
C THR A 227 10.28 10.09 10.96
N THR A 228 10.91 8.99 10.57
CA THR A 228 11.78 8.99 9.39
C THR A 228 10.88 8.90 8.16
N SER A 229 10.47 10.06 7.66
CA SER A 229 10.10 10.24 6.26
C SER A 229 11.33 9.91 5.42
N CYS A 230 11.31 8.77 4.72
CA CYS A 230 12.32 8.45 3.72
C CYS A 230 12.09 9.30 2.47
N SER A 231 12.88 10.36 2.32
CA SER A 231 13.10 11.03 1.04
C SER A 231 14.32 10.41 0.38
N SER A 232 14.15 9.78 -0.78
CA SER A 232 15.25 9.37 -1.65
C SER A 232 15.37 10.33 -2.82
N THR A 233 16.41 11.18 -2.80
CA THR A 233 16.94 11.90 -3.95
C THR A 233 17.95 11.02 -4.69
N TRP A 234 17.84 10.90 -6.02
CA TRP A 234 18.83 10.26 -6.89
C TRP A 234 19.12 11.17 -8.10
N GLY A 235 20.41 11.30 -8.45
CA GLY A 235 20.95 11.89 -9.68
C GLY A 235 22.39 12.40 -9.47
N ASP A 236 23.42 12.09 -10.28
CA ASP A 236 23.44 11.52 -11.62
C ASP A 236 24.77 10.80 -11.91
N GLY A 237 24.69 9.70 -12.66
CA GLY A 237 25.79 9.02 -13.32
C GLY A 237 25.36 8.63 -14.72
N HIS A 238 25.97 9.28 -15.71
CA HIS A 238 25.65 9.28 -17.13
C HIS A 238 25.69 7.91 -17.83
N SER A 239 24.79 7.71 -18.80
CA SER A 239 25.13 7.51 -20.23
C SER A 239 23.88 7.14 -21.02
N HIS A 240 23.65 7.77 -22.18
CA HIS A 240 23.43 7.11 -23.47
C HIS A 240 23.09 8.12 -24.59
N SER A 241 24.00 8.16 -25.57
CA SER A 241 23.80 8.24 -27.02
C SER A 241 22.56 8.95 -27.59
N HIS A 242 22.83 9.99 -28.37
CA HIS A 242 21.92 10.66 -29.30
C HIS A 242 21.41 9.74 -30.42
N GLY A 243 20.10 9.79 -30.64
CA GLY A 243 19.44 9.34 -31.86
C GLY A 243 18.20 10.21 -32.08
N HIS A 244 18.32 11.21 -32.96
CA HIS A 244 17.22 12.09 -33.36
C HIS A 244 16.44 11.47 -34.52
N SER A 245 15.11 11.51 -34.46
CA SER A 245 14.26 11.46 -35.65
C SER A 245 12.94 12.19 -35.37
N HIS A 246 12.82 13.40 -35.92
CA HIS A 246 11.55 14.08 -36.15
C HIS A 246 10.98 13.61 -37.49
N GLY A 247 9.68 13.35 -37.52
CA GLY A 247 8.93 13.10 -38.74
C GLY A 247 8.41 14.39 -39.36
N SER A 248 8.17 14.33 -40.66
CA SER A 248 7.07 15.05 -41.33
C SER A 248 6.87 14.52 -42.76
N ASP A 249 5.60 14.27 -43.04
CA ASP A 249 4.86 14.05 -44.28
C ASP A 249 5.50 14.44 -45.62
N HIS A 250 5.21 13.65 -46.66
CA HIS A 250 4.73 14.13 -47.97
C HIS A 250 4.04 12.99 -48.75
N GLY A 251 2.91 13.32 -49.40
CA GLY A 251 2.29 12.51 -50.45
C GLY A 251 2.60 13.06 -51.85
N GLY A 252 2.24 12.28 -52.88
CA GLY A 252 1.99 12.77 -54.24
C GLY A 252 3.01 12.39 -55.32
N ASP A 253 2.67 11.36 -56.10
CA ASP A 253 2.75 11.18 -57.56
C ASP A 253 3.86 11.81 -58.44
N GLY A 254 4.40 10.98 -59.34
CA GLY A 254 4.36 11.28 -60.78
C GLY A 254 5.63 11.76 -61.51
N HIS A 255 6.15 10.88 -62.38
CA HIS A 255 6.82 11.13 -63.68
C HIS A 255 8.19 11.85 -63.77
N GLY A 256 9.00 11.36 -64.71
CA GLY A 256 9.67 12.24 -65.67
C GLY A 256 11.20 12.11 -65.79
N HIS A 257 11.65 11.80 -67.00
CA HIS A 257 13.04 11.61 -67.42
C HIS A 257 13.89 12.91 -67.49
N SER A 258 15.21 12.68 -67.60
CA SER A 258 16.19 13.31 -68.51
C SER A 258 16.95 14.60 -68.13
N GLY A 259 18.24 14.61 -68.52
CA GLY A 259 19.07 15.77 -68.87
C GLY A 259 20.01 16.25 -67.76
N CYS A 260 21.31 15.96 -67.78
CA CYS A 260 22.40 16.57 -68.57
C CYS A 260 22.71 18.06 -68.23
N GLY A 261 23.98 18.36 -67.96
CA GLY A 261 24.58 19.65 -68.28
C GLY A 261 25.21 20.45 -67.13
N SER A 262 26.53 20.32 -67.03
CA SER A 262 27.50 21.43 -67.16
C SER A 262 27.56 22.61 -66.17
N HIS A 263 28.80 22.76 -65.67
CA HIS A 263 29.61 23.99 -65.57
C HIS A 263 29.33 25.01 -64.45
N GLY A 264 30.44 25.45 -63.83
CA GLY A 264 30.67 26.87 -63.59
C GLY A 264 30.88 27.32 -62.15
N ASP A 265 32.15 27.29 -61.73
CA ASP A 265 32.93 28.37 -61.09
C ASP A 265 32.34 29.32 -60.03
N GLY A 266 33.21 29.58 -59.03
CA GLY A 266 33.25 30.81 -58.22
C GLY A 266 32.82 30.57 -56.78
N GLY A 267 33.61 30.82 -55.73
CA GLY A 267 34.74 31.74 -55.57
C GLY A 267 34.47 32.61 -54.34
N ASN A 268 35.44 32.64 -53.40
CA ASN A 268 35.58 33.55 -52.24
C ASN A 268 34.52 33.37 -51.12
N GLY A 269 34.84 33.50 -49.82
CA GLY A 269 36.02 33.99 -49.11
C GLY A 269 35.57 34.78 -47.87
N CYS A 270 36.35 34.68 -46.78
CA CYS A 270 36.37 35.57 -45.60
C CYS A 270 35.13 35.48 -44.66
N GLY A 271 35.16 35.61 -43.34
CA GLY A 271 36.13 35.95 -42.29
C GLY A 271 35.31 35.87 -40.97
N SER A 272 35.84 35.29 -39.89
CA SER A 272 36.28 36.01 -38.69
C SER A 272 35.25 37.02 -38.13
N ASP A 273 34.71 36.77 -36.93
CA ASP A 273 34.89 37.65 -35.75
C ASP A 273 33.90 37.37 -34.60
N GLY A 274 34.46 37.35 -33.38
CA GLY A 274 33.89 37.80 -32.11
C GLY A 274 32.76 36.98 -31.48
N GLY A 275 32.71 36.71 -30.19
CA GLY A 275 33.43 37.29 -29.06
C GLY A 275 32.45 37.50 -27.90
N SER A 276 32.91 37.25 -26.68
CA SER A 276 32.26 37.55 -25.37
C SER A 276 31.16 36.56 -24.96
N GLY A 277 31.18 35.89 -23.81
CA GLY A 277 31.90 36.11 -22.56
C GLY A 277 30.91 36.41 -21.44
N CYS A 278 30.65 35.45 -20.55
CA CYS A 278 30.09 35.65 -19.21
C CYS A 278 30.58 34.50 -18.32
N GLY A 279 31.64 34.74 -17.55
CA GLY A 279 31.99 33.95 -16.38
C GLY A 279 31.34 34.55 -15.14
N SER A 280 30.99 33.72 -14.17
CA SER A 280 31.25 34.02 -12.75
C SER A 280 31.23 32.72 -11.95
N SER A 281 32.40 32.39 -11.46
CA SER A 281 32.76 31.33 -10.54
C SER A 281 32.69 31.80 -9.08
N CYS A 282 32.30 30.90 -8.18
CA CYS A 282 32.84 30.75 -6.81
C CYS A 282 32.32 29.39 -6.28
N GLY A 283 33.10 28.39 -5.87
CA GLY A 283 34.49 28.37 -5.42
C GLY A 283 34.53 28.32 -3.91
N SER A 284 34.71 27.12 -3.32
CA SER A 284 35.32 26.89 -2.00
C SER A 284 35.66 25.40 -1.82
N SER A 285 36.87 25.16 -1.35
CA SER A 285 37.64 23.92 -1.34
C SER A 285 38.13 23.65 0.08
N CYS A 286 38.15 22.38 0.48
CA CYS A 286 39.04 21.74 1.46
C CYS A 286 38.83 20.21 1.29
N GLY A 287 39.77 19.32 0.90
CA GLY A 287 41.15 19.10 1.35
C GLY A 287 41.12 18.28 2.66
N GLY A 288 41.68 17.09 2.85
CA GLY A 288 42.56 16.16 2.12
C GLY A 288 43.16 15.16 3.14
N GLY A 289 43.64 13.99 2.68
CA GLY A 289 44.52 13.03 3.40
C GLY A 289 43.87 12.23 4.56
N GLY A 290 44.26 11.01 4.91
CA GLY A 290 45.38 10.13 4.55
C GLY A 290 45.36 8.96 5.54
N ASP A 291 46.01 7.86 5.12
CA ASP A 291 46.23 6.55 5.77
C ASP A 291 45.09 5.52 5.77
#